data_AF-A0A7X8HMY7-F1
#
_entry.id   AF-A0A7X8HMY7-F1
#
_cell.length_a   1.000
_cell.length_b   1.000
_cell.length_c   1.000
_cell.angle_alpha   90.00
_cell.angle_beta   90.00
_cell.angle_gamma   90.00
#
_symmetry.space_group_name_H-M   'P 1'
#
loop_
_entity.id
_entity.type
_entity.pdbx_description
1 polymer ?
#
loop_
_entity_poly.entity_id
_entity_poly.type
_entity_poly.pdbx_seq_one_letter_code
_entity_poly.pdbx_strand_id
1 'polypeptide(L)'
;MSDQSPTSELFEKDIDWSGIIGVTVPISEVQVYQRAESIDLKVMDDGVLRIQAALKLFAMVAARLDEKHIFNPAQVFTNVINVNAFLHLKSRVTREDILSIDYDLITKNYAVRPDSIIISGTLRLRIKYIMHLVLEGVVLDFASNRVINGATVNVKDQSSGEIKASTTTGSDGRYFFNNLHPGIYLVEAFTDSHMPLQKVSVIKTWDTVNFILHQ
;
A
#
# COMPACT_ATOMS: atom_id res chain seq x y z
N MET A 1 13.55 -8.89 27.61
CA MET A 1 13.33 -8.82 26.15
C MET A 1 11.84 -8.73 25.93
N SER A 2 11.29 -7.52 25.82
CA SER A 2 9.89 -7.34 25.42
C SER A 2 9.80 -7.62 23.93
N ASP A 3 9.17 -8.74 23.57
CA ASP A 3 8.79 -9.07 22.21
C ASP A 3 7.73 -8.03 21.76
N GLN A 4 8.19 -6.99 21.07
CA GLN A 4 7.32 -5.93 20.58
C GLN A 4 6.88 -6.33 19.18
N SER A 5 5.60 -6.71 19.06
CA SER A 5 4.99 -7.06 17.78
C SER A 5 5.16 -5.94 16.76
N PRO A 6 5.47 -6.27 15.48
CA PRO A 6 5.68 -5.26 14.45
C PRO A 6 4.47 -4.34 14.29
N THR A 7 4.72 -3.04 14.13
CA THR A 7 3.66 -2.06 13.84
C THR A 7 3.02 -2.39 12.50
N SER A 8 1.71 -2.60 12.48
CA SER A 8 0.96 -2.84 11.24
C SER A 8 0.01 -1.68 10.93
N GLU A 9 -0.22 -1.43 9.65
CA GLU A 9 -1.16 -0.42 9.15
C GLU A 9 -2.22 -1.09 8.29
N LEU A 10 -3.45 -0.55 8.34
CA LEU A 10 -4.53 -0.88 7.40
C LEU A 10 -4.65 0.25 6.38
N PHE A 11 -4.41 -0.07 5.11
CA PHE A 11 -4.62 0.83 3.99
C PHE A 11 -5.91 0.47 3.26
N GLU A 12 -6.79 1.45 3.08
CA GLU A 12 -8.05 1.28 2.36
C GLU A 12 -8.04 2.11 1.07
N LYS A 13 -8.51 1.51 -0.03
CA LYS A 13 -8.67 2.20 -1.30
C LYS A 13 -9.93 1.76 -2.04
N ASP A 14 -10.73 2.74 -2.42
CA ASP A 14 -11.81 2.58 -3.38
C ASP A 14 -11.31 2.83 -4.81
N ILE A 15 -11.55 1.85 -5.68
CA ILE A 15 -11.27 1.91 -7.12
C ILE A 15 -12.61 1.80 -7.85
N ASP A 16 -13.05 2.91 -8.43
CA ASP A 16 -14.27 2.94 -9.23
C ASP A 16 -14.05 2.30 -10.59
N TRP A 17 -15.04 1.53 -11.04
CA TRP A 17 -15.03 0.86 -12.32
C TRP A 17 -16.37 1.02 -13.04
N SER A 18 -16.32 0.88 -14.36
CA SER A 18 -17.49 0.76 -15.22
C SER A 18 -17.26 -0.35 -16.23
N GLY A 19 -18.35 -1.02 -16.62
CA GLY A 19 -18.33 -2.09 -17.59
C GLY A 19 -19.62 -2.14 -18.40
N ILE A 20 -19.54 -2.82 -19.53
CA ILE A 20 -20.65 -2.96 -20.47
C ILE A 20 -20.92 -4.44 -20.66
N ILE A 21 -22.18 -4.85 -20.57
CA ILE A 21 -22.63 -6.17 -21.00
C ILE A 21 -23.45 -5.98 -22.28
N GLY A 22 -23.03 -6.60 -23.38
CA GLY A 22 -23.84 -6.62 -24.61
C GLY A 22 -25.06 -7.52 -24.44
N VAL A 23 -26.20 -7.06 -24.92
CA VAL A 23 -27.46 -7.83 -24.94
C VAL A 23 -27.99 -7.92 -26.37
N THR A 24 -28.57 -9.06 -26.72
CA THR A 24 -29.05 -9.33 -28.09
C THR A 24 -30.52 -9.02 -28.29
N VAL A 25 -31.23 -8.64 -27.21
CA VAL A 25 -32.65 -8.33 -27.22
C VAL A 25 -32.93 -7.12 -26.32
N PRO A 26 -33.95 -6.30 -26.63
CA PRO A 26 -34.40 -5.26 -25.72
C PRO A 26 -34.86 -5.86 -24.38
N ILE A 27 -34.40 -5.30 -23.28
CA ILE A 27 -34.73 -5.76 -21.92
C ILE A 27 -35.25 -4.59 -21.09
N SER A 28 -36.21 -4.88 -20.21
CA SER A 28 -36.86 -3.85 -19.37
C SER A 28 -36.59 -4.04 -17.88
N GLU A 29 -36.45 -5.29 -17.41
CA GLU A 29 -36.01 -5.59 -16.04
C GLU A 29 -34.81 -6.52 -16.09
N VAL A 30 -33.79 -6.14 -15.31
CA VAL A 30 -32.55 -6.88 -15.20
C VAL A 30 -32.01 -6.80 -13.78
N GLN A 31 -31.50 -7.92 -13.29
CA GLN A 31 -30.71 -7.95 -12.06
C GLN A 31 -29.25 -8.07 -12.45
N VAL A 32 -28.42 -7.17 -11.92
CA VAL A 32 -26.99 -7.12 -12.21
C VAL A 32 -26.18 -7.61 -11.02
N TYR A 33 -25.14 -8.38 -11.29
CA TYR A 33 -24.22 -8.90 -10.29
C TYR A 33 -22.78 -8.77 -10.79
N GLN A 34 -21.83 -8.76 -9.86
CA GLN A 34 -20.42 -8.89 -10.19
C GLN A 34 -19.71 -9.91 -9.29
N ARG A 35 -18.59 -10.42 -9.78
CA ARG A 35 -17.67 -11.28 -9.04
C ARG A 35 -16.23 -11.01 -9.51
N ALA A 36 -15.27 -11.10 -8.60
CA ALA A 36 -13.86 -11.15 -9.00
C ALA A 36 -13.51 -12.56 -9.51
N GLU A 37 -12.98 -12.66 -10.73
CA GLU A 37 -12.37 -13.89 -11.24
C GLU A 37 -10.91 -14.00 -10.78
N SER A 38 -10.20 -12.87 -10.77
CA SER A 38 -8.86 -12.76 -10.21
C SER A 38 -8.62 -11.35 -9.65
N ILE A 39 -7.75 -11.28 -8.64
CA ILE A 39 -7.16 -10.04 -8.14
C ILE A 39 -5.68 -10.32 -7.90
N ASP A 40 -4.86 -9.94 -8.87
CA ASP A 40 -3.42 -10.10 -8.80
C ASP A 40 -2.78 -8.83 -8.24
N LEU A 41 -1.99 -9.00 -7.18
CA LEU A 41 -1.20 -7.93 -6.58
C LEU A 41 0.29 -8.20 -6.77
N LYS A 42 1.01 -7.17 -7.19
CA LYS A 42 2.46 -7.20 -7.28
C LYS A 42 3.06 -6.01 -6.56
N VAL A 43 3.86 -6.30 -5.53
CA VAL A 43 4.74 -5.30 -4.92
C VAL A 43 5.81 -4.92 -5.96
N MET A 44 5.91 -3.62 -6.20
CA MET A 44 6.94 -2.99 -7.02
C MET A 44 7.91 -2.25 -6.08
N ASP A 45 8.84 -1.48 -6.65
CA ASP A 45 9.79 -0.70 -5.87
C ASP A 45 9.10 0.40 -5.05
N ASP A 46 9.76 0.82 -3.97
CA ASP A 46 9.39 1.97 -3.13
C ASP A 46 7.97 1.95 -2.54
N GLY A 47 7.42 0.77 -2.26
CA GLY A 47 6.09 0.64 -1.65
C GLY A 47 4.93 0.89 -2.61
N VAL A 48 5.18 0.78 -3.91
CA VAL A 48 4.12 0.81 -4.94
C VAL A 48 3.54 -0.59 -5.11
N LEU A 49 2.21 -0.72 -5.00
CA LEU A 49 1.47 -1.94 -5.33
C LEU A 49 0.79 -1.78 -6.68
N ARG A 50 1.05 -2.71 -7.60
CA ARG A 50 0.25 -2.85 -8.82
C ARG A 50 -0.88 -3.85 -8.58
N ILE A 51 -2.09 -3.42 -8.89
CA ILE A 51 -3.31 -4.23 -8.87
C ILE A 51 -3.74 -4.53 -10.30
N GLN A 52 -4.04 -5.79 -10.58
CA GLN A 52 -4.68 -6.23 -11.82
C GLN A 52 -5.83 -7.16 -11.45
N ALA A 53 -7.07 -6.70 -11.61
CA ALA A 53 -8.26 -7.47 -11.28
C ALA A 53 -9.10 -7.74 -12.53
N ALA A 54 -9.61 -8.96 -12.66
CA ALA A 54 -10.61 -9.33 -13.64
C ALA A 54 -11.97 -9.48 -12.94
N LEU A 55 -12.93 -8.62 -13.29
CA LEU A 55 -14.28 -8.67 -12.73
C LEU A 55 -15.24 -9.23 -13.78
N LYS A 56 -15.92 -10.32 -13.44
CA LYS A 56 -17.01 -10.86 -14.25
C LYS A 56 -18.32 -10.21 -13.83
N LEU A 57 -19.00 -9.64 -14.82
CA LEU A 57 -20.30 -9.01 -14.71
C LEU A 57 -21.37 -9.98 -15.21
N PHE A 58 -22.52 -9.97 -14.55
CA PHE A 58 -23.68 -10.78 -14.91
C PHE A 58 -24.91 -9.90 -14.98
N ALA A 59 -25.73 -10.13 -15.99
CA ALA A 59 -27.05 -9.54 -16.13
C ALA A 59 -28.07 -10.67 -16.31
N MET A 60 -28.94 -10.84 -15.32
CA MET A 60 -30.00 -11.83 -15.33
C MET A 60 -31.32 -11.18 -15.72
N VAL A 61 -31.90 -11.66 -16.80
CA VAL A 61 -33.21 -11.27 -17.29
C VAL A 61 -34.18 -12.39 -16.92
N ALA A 62 -35.21 -12.05 -16.13
CA ALA A 62 -36.20 -13.02 -15.68
C ALA A 62 -37.02 -13.57 -16.85
N ALA A 63 -37.49 -14.81 -16.71
CA ALA A 63 -38.40 -15.40 -17.67
C ALA A 63 -39.75 -14.65 -17.66
N ARG A 64 -40.36 -14.47 -18.84
CA ARG A 64 -41.66 -13.79 -18.98
C ARG A 64 -42.51 -14.45 -20.05
N LEU A 65 -43.82 -14.47 -19.85
CA LEU A 65 -44.75 -14.61 -20.97
C LEU A 65 -44.99 -13.22 -21.57
N ASP A 66 -44.85 -13.09 -22.88
CA ASP A 66 -45.26 -11.88 -23.57
C ASP A 66 -46.80 -11.82 -23.74
N GLU A 67 -47.30 -10.70 -24.26
CA GLU A 67 -48.74 -10.49 -24.52
C GLU A 67 -49.34 -11.51 -25.50
N LYS A 68 -48.47 -12.22 -26.26
CA LYS A 68 -48.84 -13.27 -27.21
C LYS A 68 -48.74 -14.68 -26.60
N HIS A 69 -48.54 -14.78 -25.28
CA HIS A 69 -48.34 -16.03 -24.55
C HIS A 69 -47.09 -16.82 -24.99
N ILE A 70 -46.10 -16.15 -25.59
CA ILE A 70 -44.82 -16.74 -25.92
C ILE A 70 -43.94 -16.71 -24.67
N PHE A 71 -43.46 -17.89 -24.27
CA PHE A 71 -42.54 -18.03 -23.15
C PHE A 71 -41.14 -17.59 -23.56
N ASN A 72 -40.65 -16.52 -22.94
CA ASN A 72 -39.25 -16.11 -23.02
C ASN A 72 -38.51 -16.68 -21.80
N PRO A 73 -37.57 -17.64 -22.00
CA PRO A 73 -36.80 -18.20 -20.90
C PRO A 73 -35.89 -17.14 -20.27
N ALA A 74 -35.49 -17.37 -19.03
CA ALA A 74 -34.51 -16.52 -18.36
C ALA A 74 -33.17 -16.53 -19.13
N GLN A 75 -32.56 -15.36 -19.28
CA GLN A 75 -31.30 -15.20 -20.00
C GLN A 75 -30.25 -14.59 -19.08
N VAL A 76 -29.01 -15.07 -19.22
CA VAL A 76 -27.85 -14.53 -18.50
C VAL A 76 -26.85 -14.02 -19.53
N PHE A 77 -26.57 -12.72 -19.48
CA PHE A 77 -25.52 -12.09 -20.25
C PHE A 77 -24.32 -11.82 -19.35
N THR A 78 -23.11 -11.98 -19.87
CA THR A 78 -21.89 -11.79 -19.09
C THR A 78 -20.84 -11.02 -19.87
N ASN A 79 -20.01 -10.27 -19.16
CA ASN A 79 -18.77 -9.73 -19.69
C ASN A 79 -17.69 -9.76 -18.61
N VAL A 80 -16.41 -9.73 -19.00
CA VAL A 80 -15.28 -9.58 -18.08
C VAL A 80 -14.62 -8.22 -18.35
N ILE A 81 -14.42 -7.44 -17.29
CA ILE A 81 -13.68 -6.18 -17.35
C ILE A 81 -12.38 -6.29 -16.55
N ASN A 82 -11.37 -5.53 -16.98
CA ASN A 82 -10.11 -5.44 -16.29
C ASN A 82 -10.00 -4.11 -15.54
N VAL A 83 -9.67 -4.18 -14.25
CA VAL A 83 -9.42 -3.03 -13.38
C VAL A 83 -7.94 -3.04 -13.02
N ASN A 84 -7.21 -1.99 -13.42
CA ASN A 84 -5.80 -1.83 -13.12
C ASN A 84 -5.58 -0.58 -12.27
N ALA A 85 -4.77 -0.69 -11.22
CA ALA A 85 -4.44 0.45 -10.36
C ALA A 85 -3.01 0.35 -9.82
N PHE A 86 -2.44 1.51 -9.50
CA PHE A 86 -1.22 1.62 -8.71
C PHE A 86 -1.55 2.29 -7.38
N LEU A 87 -1.11 1.69 -6.29
CA LEU A 87 -1.33 2.17 -4.93
C LEU A 87 0.02 2.50 -4.31
N HIS A 88 0.12 3.66 -3.67
CA HIS A 88 1.32 4.06 -2.94
C HIS A 88 1.07 3.81 -1.45
N LEU A 89 1.79 2.86 -0.87
CA LEU A 89 1.83 2.66 0.57
C LEU A 89 2.69 3.74 1.22
N LYS A 90 2.50 3.96 2.51
CA LYS A 90 3.20 5.04 3.24
C LYS A 90 4.65 4.68 3.60
N SER A 91 5.05 3.43 3.43
CA SER A 91 6.40 2.93 3.73
C SER A 91 6.92 2.06 2.60
N ARG A 92 8.24 1.85 2.59
CA ARG A 92 8.85 0.83 1.75
C ARG A 92 8.42 -0.53 2.29
N VAL A 93 7.65 -1.25 1.49
CA VAL A 93 6.99 -2.52 1.86
C VAL A 93 7.44 -3.56 0.85
N THR A 94 7.87 -4.71 1.34
CA THR A 94 8.20 -5.91 0.56
C THR A 94 7.00 -6.86 0.52
N ARG A 95 7.11 -7.98 -0.18
CA ARG A 95 6.00 -8.95 -0.26
C ARG A 95 5.75 -9.61 1.09
N GLU A 96 6.81 -9.85 1.83
CA GLU A 96 6.82 -10.50 3.14
C GLU A 96 6.12 -9.65 4.21
N ASP A 97 6.01 -8.36 3.96
CA ASP A 97 5.41 -7.40 4.89
C ASP A 97 3.89 -7.30 4.72
N ILE A 98 3.33 -7.86 3.64
CA ILE A 98 1.87 -7.90 3.43
C ILE A 98 1.27 -9.01 4.29
N LEU A 99 0.43 -8.61 5.25
CA LEU A 99 -0.22 -9.51 6.19
C LEU A 99 -1.56 -10.04 5.68
N SER A 100 -2.38 -9.17 5.09
CA SER A 100 -3.65 -9.57 4.46
C SER A 100 -4.05 -8.60 3.36
N ILE A 101 -4.80 -9.13 2.40
CA ILE A 101 -5.47 -8.36 1.35
C ILE A 101 -6.91 -8.85 1.29
N ASP A 102 -7.82 -7.98 1.67
CA ASP A 102 -9.25 -8.21 1.65
C ASP A 102 -9.90 -7.26 0.64
N TYR A 103 -11.04 -7.65 0.09
CA TYR A 103 -11.76 -6.80 -0.86
C TYR A 103 -13.27 -6.92 -0.73
N ASP A 104 -13.97 -5.84 -1.09
CA ASP A 104 -15.41 -5.83 -1.31
C ASP A 104 -15.71 -5.33 -2.73
N LEU A 105 -16.74 -5.89 -3.35
CA LEU A 105 -17.28 -5.41 -4.63
C LEU A 105 -18.67 -4.81 -4.41
N ILE A 106 -18.80 -3.52 -4.70
CA ILE A 106 -20.05 -2.77 -4.50
C ILE A 106 -20.60 -2.39 -5.87
N THR A 107 -21.84 -2.79 -6.18
CA THR A 107 -22.55 -2.25 -7.34
C THR A 107 -23.10 -0.88 -6.97
N LYS A 108 -22.80 0.14 -7.77
CA LYS A 108 -23.29 1.51 -7.56
C LYS A 108 -24.56 1.77 -8.34
N ASN A 109 -24.52 1.56 -9.66
CA ASN A 109 -25.66 1.81 -10.53
C ASN A 109 -25.58 0.96 -11.80
N TYR A 110 -26.68 0.86 -12.53
CA TYR A 110 -26.69 0.38 -13.90
C TYR A 110 -27.64 1.18 -14.78
N ALA A 111 -27.39 1.17 -16.09
CA ALA A 111 -28.24 1.79 -17.08
C ALA A 111 -28.45 0.83 -18.25
N VAL A 112 -29.71 0.57 -18.59
CA VAL A 112 -30.09 -0.24 -19.74
C VAL A 112 -30.12 0.64 -21.00
N ARG A 113 -29.53 0.13 -22.07
CA ARG A 113 -29.52 0.68 -23.43
C ARG A 113 -30.09 -0.38 -24.39
N PRO A 114 -30.47 -0.01 -25.63
CA PRO A 114 -31.08 -0.95 -26.57
C PRO A 114 -30.29 -2.24 -26.82
N ASP A 115 -28.96 -2.17 -26.78
CA ASP A 115 -28.02 -3.24 -27.13
C ASP A 115 -27.05 -3.58 -25.98
N SER A 116 -27.16 -2.90 -24.84
CA SER A 116 -26.17 -3.01 -23.78
C SER A 116 -26.68 -2.62 -22.41
N ILE A 117 -25.98 -3.07 -21.38
CA ILE A 117 -26.17 -2.64 -20.00
C ILE A 117 -24.85 -2.08 -19.51
N ILE A 118 -24.86 -0.83 -19.10
CA ILE A 118 -23.71 -0.19 -18.46
C ILE A 118 -23.85 -0.42 -16.97
N ILE A 119 -22.83 -0.98 -16.32
CA ILE A 119 -22.80 -1.23 -14.88
C ILE A 119 -21.62 -0.46 -14.31
N SER A 120 -21.81 0.19 -13.17
CA SER A 120 -20.73 0.83 -12.42
C SER A 120 -20.71 0.36 -10.99
N GLY A 121 -19.51 0.38 -10.41
CA GLY A 121 -19.30 -0.05 -9.04
C GLY A 121 -17.94 0.37 -8.50
N THR A 122 -17.62 -0.18 -7.34
CA THR A 122 -16.37 0.07 -6.63
C THR A 122 -15.75 -1.26 -6.22
N LEU A 123 -14.47 -1.42 -6.50
CA LEU A 123 -13.61 -2.39 -5.85
C LEU A 123 -12.96 -1.69 -4.65
N ARG A 124 -13.39 -2.05 -3.44
CA ARG A 124 -12.77 -1.59 -2.21
C ARG A 124 -11.70 -2.59 -1.79
N LEU A 125 -10.47 -2.14 -1.67
CA LEU A 125 -9.34 -2.93 -1.18
C LEU A 125 -9.01 -2.52 0.25
N ARG A 126 -8.72 -3.52 1.08
CA ARG A 126 -8.22 -3.38 2.46
C ARG A 126 -6.92 -4.18 2.54
N ILE A 127 -5.80 -3.50 2.74
CA ILE A 127 -4.47 -4.11 2.74
C ILE A 127 -3.86 -3.88 4.11
N LYS A 128 -3.60 -4.96 4.84
CA LYS A 128 -2.88 -4.91 6.11
C LYS A 128 -1.42 -5.26 5.85
N TYR A 129 -0.50 -4.41 6.31
CA TYR A 129 0.93 -4.63 6.12
C TYR A 129 1.75 -4.18 7.34
N ILE A 130 2.94 -4.76 7.48
CA ILE A 130 3.96 -4.33 8.45
C ILE A 130 4.61 -3.06 7.92
N MET A 131 4.70 -2.04 8.78
CA MET A 131 5.35 -0.79 8.45
C MET A 131 6.81 -0.84 8.88
N HIS A 132 7.72 -0.72 7.92
CA HIS A 132 9.15 -0.57 8.20
C HIS A 132 9.49 0.91 8.21
N LEU A 133 9.89 1.40 9.38
CA LEU A 133 10.42 2.75 9.48
C LEU A 133 11.90 2.75 9.17
N VAL A 134 12.29 3.70 8.33
CA VAL A 134 13.68 3.90 7.91
C VAL A 134 14.23 5.15 8.56
N LEU A 135 15.39 5.05 9.20
CA LEU A 135 16.22 6.20 9.52
C LEU A 135 17.58 5.99 8.87
N GLU A 136 17.98 6.94 8.04
CA GLU A 136 19.25 6.89 7.35
C GLU A 136 19.99 8.22 7.43
N GLY A 137 21.25 8.24 7.02
CA GLY A 137 22.03 9.46 6.97
C GLY A 137 23.48 9.21 6.64
N VAL A 138 24.25 10.29 6.60
CA VAL A 138 25.70 10.26 6.44
C VAL A 138 26.36 11.00 7.61
N VAL A 139 27.54 10.54 8.02
CA VAL A 139 28.38 11.22 9.01
C VAL A 139 29.64 11.75 8.32
N LEU A 140 29.88 13.05 8.46
CA LEU A 140 31.04 13.75 7.92
C LEU A 140 31.90 14.32 9.04
N ASP A 141 33.20 14.47 8.78
CA ASP A 141 34.12 15.24 9.62
C ASP A 141 34.06 16.72 9.23
N PHE A 142 33.92 17.61 10.21
CA PHE A 142 33.86 19.05 9.98
C PHE A 142 35.14 19.60 9.35
N ALA A 143 36.31 19.14 9.81
CA ALA A 143 37.59 19.73 9.42
C ALA A 143 37.96 19.43 7.96
N SER A 144 37.71 18.20 7.51
CA SER A 144 38.07 17.71 6.18
C SER A 144 36.89 17.63 5.20
N ASN A 145 35.66 17.75 5.69
CA ASN A 145 34.42 17.50 4.94
C ASN A 145 34.40 16.11 4.27
N ARG A 146 35.09 15.13 4.86
CA ARG A 146 35.14 13.74 4.40
C ARG A 146 34.16 12.88 5.18
N VAL A 147 33.71 11.82 4.53
CA VAL A 147 32.90 10.77 5.17
C VAL A 147 33.68 10.10 6.30
N ILE A 148 33.02 9.85 7.42
CA ILE A 148 33.60 9.12 8.54
C ILE A 148 33.12 7.67 8.44
N ASN A 149 34.07 6.74 8.27
CA ASN A 149 33.81 5.32 8.41
C ASN A 149 33.94 4.92 9.89
N GLY A 150 33.05 4.05 10.38
CA GLY A 150 33.11 3.50 11.73
C GLY A 150 32.60 4.43 12.83
N ALA A 151 32.00 5.59 12.52
CA ALA A 151 31.25 6.37 13.49
C ALA A 151 30.08 5.57 14.05
N THR A 152 29.94 5.54 15.37
CA THR A 152 28.81 4.92 16.06
C THR A 152 27.62 5.86 15.99
N VAL A 153 26.46 5.32 15.61
CA VAL A 153 25.18 6.03 15.61
C VAL A 153 24.21 5.28 16.53
N ASN A 154 23.64 5.99 17.49
CA ASN A 154 22.64 5.48 18.42
C ASN A 154 21.30 6.16 18.19
N VAL A 155 20.23 5.38 18.16
CA VAL A 155 18.85 5.87 18.18
C VAL A 155 18.30 5.70 19.59
N LYS A 156 18.08 6.81 20.29
CA LYS A 156 17.55 6.83 21.66
C LYS A 156 16.10 7.28 21.64
N ASP A 157 15.26 6.63 22.44
CA ASP A 157 13.91 7.13 22.70
C ASP A 157 13.99 8.51 23.37
N GLN A 158 13.31 9.52 22.83
CA GLN A 158 13.45 10.90 23.32
C GLN A 158 12.99 11.05 24.78
N SER A 159 12.01 10.26 25.21
CA SER A 159 11.40 10.39 26.53
C SER A 159 12.19 9.70 27.64
N SER A 160 12.68 8.49 27.36
CA SER A 160 13.36 7.62 28.33
C SER A 160 14.89 7.68 28.22
N GLY A 161 15.43 8.13 27.09
CA GLY A 161 16.87 8.09 26.79
C GLY A 161 17.41 6.69 26.49
N GLU A 162 16.56 5.67 26.49
CA GLU A 162 16.94 4.28 26.23
C GLU A 162 17.41 4.12 24.77
N ILE A 163 18.56 3.46 24.57
CA ILE A 163 19.04 3.11 23.23
C ILE A 163 18.12 2.02 22.67
N LYS A 164 17.37 2.37 21.62
CA LYS A 164 16.48 1.45 20.90
C LYS A 164 17.19 0.71 19.78
N ALA A 165 18.21 1.35 19.17
CA ALA A 165 19.05 0.74 18.15
C ALA A 165 20.43 1.40 18.12
N SER A 166 21.44 0.66 17.66
CA SER A 166 22.80 1.16 17.45
C SER A 166 23.40 0.53 16.20
N THR A 167 24.17 1.30 15.44
CA THR A 167 24.89 0.84 14.25
C THR A 167 26.19 1.65 14.07
N THR A 168 27.01 1.25 13.11
CA THR A 168 28.20 2.02 12.70
C THR A 168 28.13 2.39 11.22
N THR A 169 28.76 3.51 10.87
CA THR A 169 28.80 3.99 9.49
C THR A 169 29.69 3.14 8.59
N GLY A 170 29.24 2.92 7.35
CA GLY A 170 29.98 2.22 6.30
C GLY A 170 31.16 3.01 5.73
N SER A 171 31.85 2.45 4.73
CA SER A 171 33.03 3.09 4.11
C SER A 171 32.70 4.38 3.35
N ASP A 172 31.43 4.55 2.98
CA ASP A 172 30.84 5.74 2.38
C ASP A 172 30.25 6.71 3.43
N GLY A 173 30.48 6.44 4.72
CA GLY A 173 29.97 7.22 5.85
C GLY A 173 28.48 7.10 6.10
N ARG A 174 27.76 6.22 5.38
CA ARG A 174 26.32 6.05 5.53
C ARG A 174 25.98 5.14 6.70
N TYR A 175 24.86 5.42 7.34
CA TYR A 175 24.23 4.52 8.31
C TYR A 175 22.76 4.32 7.96
N PHE A 176 22.19 3.22 8.42
CA PHE A 176 20.81 2.83 8.15
C PHE A 176 20.23 2.04 9.32
N PHE A 177 19.00 2.38 9.70
CA PHE A 177 18.16 1.63 10.62
C PHE A 177 16.86 1.28 9.92
N ASN A 178 16.46 0.01 10.00
CA ASN A 178 15.10 -0.44 9.72
C ASN A 178 14.40 -0.85 11.03
N ASN A 179 13.09 -1.10 10.95
CA ASN A 179 12.28 -1.63 12.06
C ASN A 179 12.20 -0.75 13.31
N LEU A 180 12.30 0.58 13.16
CA LEU A 180 11.94 1.49 14.25
C LEU A 180 10.42 1.59 14.39
N HIS A 181 9.91 2.06 15.53
CA HIS A 181 8.49 2.35 15.72
C HIS A 181 8.21 3.83 15.42
N PRO A 182 7.00 4.23 15.01
CA PRO A 182 6.68 5.64 14.88
C PRO A 182 6.89 6.36 16.20
N GLY A 183 7.67 7.43 16.19
CA GLY A 183 8.08 8.07 17.43
C GLY A 183 9.02 9.24 17.22
N ILE A 184 9.34 9.88 18.34
CA ILE A 184 10.35 10.93 18.38
C ILE A 184 11.60 10.35 19.03
N TYR A 185 12.71 10.49 18.33
CA TYR A 185 13.99 9.92 18.71
C TYR A 185 15.05 11.01 18.84
N LEU A 186 15.99 10.76 19.73
CA LEU A 186 17.25 11.47 19.81
C LEU A 186 18.31 10.60 19.14
N VAL A 187 18.77 11.02 17.97
CA VAL A 187 19.81 10.33 17.21
C VAL A 187 21.15 10.95 17.58
N GLU A 188 22.09 10.12 18.01
CA GLU A 188 23.43 10.52 18.44
C GLU A 188 24.48 9.89 17.54
N ALA A 189 25.44 10.67 17.07
CA ALA A 189 26.59 10.16 16.33
C ALA A 189 27.90 10.60 17.01
N PHE A 190 28.87 9.68 17.13
CA PHE A 190 30.17 9.95 17.74
C PHE A 190 31.26 8.97 17.28
N THR A 191 32.51 9.33 17.57
CA THR A 191 33.70 8.46 17.44
C THR A 191 34.60 8.69 18.66
N ASP A 192 35.67 7.91 18.82
CA ASP A 192 36.65 8.13 19.89
C ASP A 192 37.38 9.48 19.79
N SER A 193 37.46 10.06 18.59
CA SER A 193 38.19 11.30 18.30
C SER A 193 37.30 12.50 17.99
N HIS A 194 35.97 12.37 18.08
CA HIS A 194 35.04 13.44 17.80
C HIS A 194 33.96 13.56 18.87
N MET A 195 33.59 14.78 19.22
CA MET A 195 32.52 15.06 20.17
C MET A 195 31.19 14.48 19.68
N PRO A 196 30.40 13.85 20.57
CA PRO A 196 29.05 13.40 20.23
C PRO A 196 28.17 14.56 19.78
N LEU A 197 27.45 14.37 18.68
CA LEU A 197 26.41 15.28 18.21
C LEU A 197 25.06 14.58 18.26
N GLN A 198 24.06 15.26 18.80
CA GLN A 198 22.70 14.76 18.91
C GLN A 198 21.73 15.60 18.08
N LYS A 199 20.77 14.93 17.44
CA LYS A 199 19.69 15.56 16.67
C LYS A 199 18.37 14.87 16.96
N VAL A 200 17.30 15.65 17.01
CA VAL A 200 15.94 15.11 17.14
C VAL A 200 15.44 14.68 15.75
N SER A 201 14.82 13.51 15.69
CA SER A 201 14.15 12.98 14.50
C SER A 201 12.73 12.58 14.86
N VAL A 202 11.77 12.95 14.02
CA VAL A 202 10.36 12.55 14.15
C VAL A 202 10.08 11.56 13.03
N ILE A 203 10.18 10.27 13.34
CA ILE A 203 10.07 9.24 12.32
C ILE A 203 8.63 8.75 12.29
N LYS A 204 7.96 8.99 11.17
CA LYS A 204 6.64 8.41 10.89
C LYS A 204 6.73 7.20 9.97
N THR A 205 7.55 7.30 8.91
CA THR A 205 7.75 6.26 7.90
C THR A 205 9.18 6.23 7.40
N TRP A 206 9.78 7.40 7.20
CA TRP A 206 11.19 7.55 6.88
C TRP A 206 11.69 8.90 7.40
N ASP A 207 12.98 8.99 7.71
CA ASP A 207 13.68 10.26 7.93
C ASP A 207 15.16 10.15 7.54
N THR A 208 15.79 11.28 7.24
CA THR A 208 17.22 11.36 6.96
C THR A 208 17.88 12.35 7.92
N VAL A 209 18.84 11.87 8.71
CA VAL A 209 19.58 12.70 9.68
C VAL A 209 21.07 12.67 9.36
N ASN A 210 21.59 13.75 8.81
CA ASN A 210 23.02 13.85 8.53
C ASN A 210 23.77 14.48 9.71
N PHE A 211 24.99 14.02 9.97
CA PHE A 211 25.87 14.56 11.00
C PHE A 211 27.14 15.15 10.39
N ILE A 212 27.61 16.24 10.99
CA ILE A 212 28.95 16.79 10.77
C ILE A 212 29.57 16.89 12.15
N LEU A 213 30.58 16.06 12.42
CA LEU A 213 31.19 15.95 13.74
C LEU A 213 32.41 16.86 13.85
N HIS A 214 32.61 17.41 15.03
CA HIS A 214 33.79 18.21 15.38
C HIS A 214 34.67 17.40 16.34
N GLN A 215 35.99 17.56 16.24
CA GLN A 215 36.96 16.99 17.18
C GLN A 215 36.84 17.63 18.57
#